data_AF-A0A537KPD5-F1
#
_entry.id   AF-A0A537KPD5-F1
#
_cell.length_a   1.000
_cell.length_b   1.000
_cell.length_c   1.000
_cell.angle_alpha   90.00
_cell.angle_beta   90.00
_cell.angle_gamma   90.00
#
_symmetry.space_group_name_H-M   'P 1'
#
loop_
_entity.id
_entity.type
_entity.pdbx_description
1 polymer ?
#
loop_
_entity_poly.entity_id
_entity_poly.type
_entity_poly.pdbx_seq_one_letter_code
_entity_poly.pdbx_strand_id
1 'polypeptide(L)'
;MANKHYQKWLFQMPVGFLLVGAGVIVIMYSANKRASDEWLVWGLISAAIITIGLGILGNAYIHKIKSDLIRKQRAKDHTNVDEV
;
A
#
# COMPACT_ATOMS: atom_id res chain seq x y z
N MET A 1 -4.00 8.97 -23.27
CA MET A 1 -3.18 9.39 -22.11
C MET A 1 -3.08 8.22 -21.13
N ALA A 2 -1.90 7.62 -20.99
CA ALA A 2 -1.69 6.47 -20.11
C ALA A 2 -2.13 6.80 -18.67
N ASN A 3 -2.91 5.89 -18.07
CA ASN A 3 -3.60 6.09 -16.79
C ASN A 3 -2.62 6.46 -15.65
N LYS A 4 -2.46 7.76 -15.37
CA LYS A 4 -1.65 8.31 -14.27
C LYS A 4 -1.94 7.67 -12.91
N HIS A 5 -3.19 7.22 -12.70
CA HIS A 5 -3.62 6.51 -11.50
C HIS A 5 -3.08 5.08 -11.40
N TYR A 6 -2.91 4.39 -12.53
CA TYR A 6 -2.37 3.04 -12.58
C TYR A 6 -0.86 3.03 -12.31
N GLN A 7 -0.10 3.99 -12.85
CA GLN A 7 1.33 4.10 -12.56
C GLN A 7 1.60 4.46 -11.08
N LYS A 8 0.81 5.37 -10.49
CA LYS A 8 0.91 5.65 -9.05
C LYS A 8 0.63 4.41 -8.20
N TRP A 9 -0.39 3.63 -8.56
CA TRP A 9 -0.69 2.38 -7.88
C TRP A 9 0.47 1.36 -7.96
N LEU A 10 1.04 1.21 -9.15
CA LEU A 10 2.08 0.21 -9.44
C LEU A 10 3.39 0.48 -8.68
N PHE A 11 3.70 1.74 -8.40
CA PHE A 11 4.84 2.12 -7.55
C PHE A 11 4.50 2.17 -6.06
N GLN A 12 3.33 2.67 -5.68
CA GLN A 12 2.97 2.82 -4.26
C GLN A 12 2.74 1.48 -3.56
N MET A 13 2.25 0.45 -4.25
CA MET A 13 2.09 -0.88 -3.66
C MET A 13 3.40 -1.54 -3.23
N PRO A 14 4.41 -1.73 -4.09
CA PRO A 14 5.67 -2.34 -3.69
C PRO A 14 6.40 -1.49 -2.65
N VAL A 15 6.36 -0.16 -2.74
CA VAL A 15 6.95 0.73 -1.73
C VAL A 15 6.27 0.57 -0.37
N GLY A 16 4.93 0.56 -0.33
CA GLY A 16 4.18 0.33 0.90
C GLY A 16 4.45 -1.04 1.51
N PHE A 17 4.56 -2.09 0.66
CA PHE A 17 4.87 -3.44 1.10
C PHE A 17 6.29 -3.57 1.66
N LEU A 18 7.28 -2.94 1.01
CA LEU A 18 8.65 -2.88 1.50
C LEU A 18 8.74 -2.15 2.83
N LEU A 19 8.01 -1.05 3.01
CA LEU A 19 7.96 -0.31 4.28
C LEU A 19 7.37 -1.14 5.42
N VAL A 20 6.24 -1.82 5.18
CA VAL A 20 5.65 -2.72 6.19
C VAL A 20 6.60 -3.87 6.51
N GLY A 21 7.19 -4.51 5.50
CA GLY A 21 8.17 -5.58 5.69
C GLY A 21 9.42 -5.13 6.47
N ALA A 22 9.96 -3.97 6.13
CA ALA A 22 11.08 -3.37 6.87
C ALA A 22 10.71 -3.11 8.33
N GLY A 23 9.51 -2.57 8.59
CA GLY A 23 9.00 -2.41 9.96
C GLY A 23 8.91 -3.74 10.71
N VAL A 24 8.36 -4.80 10.10
CA VAL A 24 8.30 -6.13 10.73
C VAL A 24 9.71 -6.68 11.04
N ILE A 25 10.70 -6.46 10.18
CA ILE A 25 12.07 -6.88 10.47
C ILE A 25 12.64 -6.12 11.67
N VAL A 26 12.41 -4.79 11.74
CA VAL A 26 12.86 -3.95 12.86
C VAL A 26 12.18 -4.35 14.17
N ILE A 27 10.88 -4.71 14.15
CA ILE A 27 10.19 -5.19 15.35
C ILE A 27 10.77 -6.51 15.86
N MET A 28 11.09 -7.44 14.96
CA MET A 28 11.70 -8.73 15.32
C MET A 28 13.11 -8.53 15.88
N TYR A 29 13.89 -7.62 15.28
CA TYR A 29 15.22 -7.26 15.78
C TYR A 29 15.15 -6.65 17.18
N SER A 30 14.22 -5.71 17.40
CA SER A 30 14.01 -5.10 18.72
C SER A 30 13.55 -6.12 19.76
N ALA A 31 12.63 -7.02 19.39
CA ALA A 31 12.13 -8.07 20.27
C ALA A 31 13.24 -9.05 20.73
N ASN A 32 14.24 -9.32 19.87
CA ASN A 32 15.41 -10.12 20.25
C ASN A 32 16.38 -9.36 21.17
N LYS A 33 16.36 -8.01 21.16
CA LYS A 33 17.19 -7.14 22.01
C LYS A 33 16.49 -6.63 23.27
N ARG A 34 15.42 -7.32 23.71
CA ARG A 34 14.53 -6.93 24.82
C ARG A 34 15.24 -6.58 26.15
N ALA A 35 16.48 -7.02 26.35
CA ALA A 35 17.29 -6.73 27.53
C ALA A 35 18.06 -5.39 27.48
N SER A 36 17.97 -4.62 26.39
CA SER A 36 18.58 -3.30 26.26
C SER A 36 17.53 -2.19 26.36
N ASP A 37 17.79 -1.09 27.08
CA ASP A 37 16.87 0.05 27.23
C ASP A 37 16.39 0.64 25.89
N GLU A 38 17.14 0.40 24.81
CA GLU A 38 16.82 0.87 23.47
C GLU A 38 15.66 0.13 22.79
N TRP A 39 15.23 -1.03 23.31
CA TRP A 39 14.20 -1.86 22.67
C TRP A 39 12.87 -1.11 22.47
N LEU A 40 12.52 -0.22 23.42
CA LEU A 40 11.34 0.63 23.31
C LEU A 40 11.45 1.64 22.16
N VAL A 41 12.63 2.23 21.98
CA VAL A 41 12.88 3.21 20.91
C VAL A 41 12.80 2.53 19.54
N TRP A 42 13.44 1.37 19.39
CA TRP A 42 13.37 0.57 18.17
C TRP A 42 11.95 0.05 17.88
N GLY A 43 11.20 -0.31 18.93
CA GLY A 43 9.79 -0.69 18.82
C GLY A 43 8.90 0.45 18.34
N LEU A 44 9.11 1.67 18.86
CA LEU A 44 8.37 2.85 18.46
C LEU A 44 8.67 3.26 17.01
N ILE A 45 9.96 3.24 16.62
CA ILE A 45 10.39 3.50 15.23
C ILE A 45 9.74 2.49 14.29
N SER A 46 9.75 1.21 14.66
CA SER A 46 9.09 0.15 13.88
C SER A 46 7.59 0.41 13.72
N ALA A 47 6.90 0.72 14.80
CA ALA A 47 5.45 0.99 14.77
C ALA A 47 5.10 2.17 13.85
N ALA A 48 5.91 3.23 13.89
CA ALA A 48 5.76 4.38 12.99
C ALA A 48 5.95 3.98 11.52
N ILE A 49 7.00 3.22 11.21
CA ILE A 49 7.29 2.74 9.85
C ILE A 49 6.15 1.86 9.31
N ILE A 50 5.64 0.93 10.12
CA ILE A 50 4.52 0.05 9.73
C ILE A 50 3.27 0.89 9.45
N THR A 51 2.97 1.87 10.32
CA THR A 51 1.80 2.74 10.16
C THR A 51 1.86 3.56 8.87
N ILE A 52 3.04 4.12 8.56
CA ILE A 52 3.27 4.85 7.29
C ILE A 52 3.11 3.90 6.10
N GLY A 53 3.71 2.71 6.16
CA GLY A 53 3.60 1.69 5.11
C GLY A 53 2.15 1.28 4.85
N LEU A 54 1.36 1.06 5.91
CA LEU A 54 -0.07 0.76 5.80
C LEU A 54 -0.87 1.93 5.20
N GLY A 55 -0.55 3.18 5.55
CA GLY A 55 -1.18 4.36 4.95
C GLY A 55 -0.94 4.44 3.44
N ILE A 56 0.30 4.18 3.00
CA ILE A 56 0.66 4.16 1.58
C ILE A 56 -0.05 3.00 0.85
N LEU A 57 -0.09 1.81 1.45
CA LEU A 57 -0.80 0.65 0.91
C LEU A 57 -2.31 0.91 0.77
N GLY A 58 -2.94 1.51 1.79
CA GLY A 58 -4.35 1.87 1.77
C GLY A 58 -4.67 2.87 0.65
N ASN A 59 -3.84 3.91 0.50
CA ASN A 59 -4.00 4.88 -0.59
C ASN A 59 -3.81 4.23 -1.98
N ALA A 60 -2.83 3.33 -2.13
CA ALA A 60 -2.63 2.56 -3.36
C ALA A 60 -3.86 1.69 -3.64
N TYR A 61 -4.39 0.99 -2.64
CA TYR A 61 -5.57 0.14 -2.78
C TYR A 61 -6.80 0.91 -3.28
N ILE A 62 -7.04 2.12 -2.77
CA ILE A 62 -8.10 3.02 -3.26
C ILE A 62 -7.90 3.36 -4.75
N HIS A 63 -6.66 3.63 -5.16
CA HIS A 63 -6.36 3.90 -6.57
C HIS A 63 -6.63 2.69 -7.47
N LYS A 64 -6.32 1.48 -6.99
CA LYS A 64 -6.67 0.23 -7.68
C LYS A 64 -8.18 0.10 -7.87
N ILE A 65 -8.94 0.25 -6.79
CA ILE A 65 -10.41 0.14 -6.82
C ILE A 65 -11.01 1.16 -7.78
N LYS A 66 -10.61 2.44 -7.67
CA LYS A 66 -11.09 3.49 -8.58
C LYS A 66 -10.81 3.13 -10.04
N SER A 67 -9.61 2.63 -10.34
CA SER A 67 -9.26 2.23 -11.71
C SER A 67 -10.10 1.06 -12.21
N ASP A 68 -10.42 0.09 -11.34
CA ASP A 68 -11.20 -1.09 -11.72
C ASP A 68 -12.68 -0.74 -11.91
N LEU A 69 -13.23 0.14 -11.07
CA LEU A 69 -14.59 0.68 -11.21
C LEU A 69 -14.76 1.45 -12.53
N ILE A 70 -13.83 2.36 -12.86
CA ILE A 70 -13.85 3.10 -14.13
C ILE A 70 -13.76 2.14 -15.32
N ARG A 71 -12.92 1.10 -15.23
CA ARG A 71 -12.79 0.10 -16.30
C ARG A 71 -14.10 -0.68 -16.50
N LYS A 72 -14.77 -1.06 -15.41
CA LYS A 72 -16.08 -1.75 -15.45
C LYS A 72 -17.20 -0.88 -16.00
N GLN A 73 -17.25 0.41 -15.65
CA GLN A 73 -18.23 1.33 -16.21
C GLN A 73 -18.08 1.47 -17.72
N ARG A 74 -16.85 1.69 -18.22
CA ARG A 74 -16.60 1.78 -19.67
C ARG A 74 -16.99 0.50 -20.41
N ALA A 75 -16.67 -0.67 -19.84
CA ALA A 75 -17.07 -1.94 -20.45
C ALA A 75 -18.59 -2.06 -20.58
N LYS A 76 -19.35 -1.60 -19.58
CA LYS A 76 -20.81 -1.64 -19.58
C LYS A 76 -21.43 -0.65 -20.56
N ASP A 77 -20.86 0.55 -20.71
CA ASP A 77 -21.31 1.53 -21.70
C ASP A 77 -21.09 1.04 -23.14
N HIS A 78 -19.97 0.38 -23.42
CA HIS A 78 -19.71 -0.18 -24.76
C HIS A 78 -20.73 -1.28 -25.14
N THR A 79 -21.04 -2.20 -24.24
CA THR A 79 -22.04 -3.26 -24.50
C THR A 79 -23.43 -2.70 -24.78
N ASN A 80 -23.82 -1.61 -24.09
CA ASN A 80 -25.15 -1.02 -24.25
C ASN A 80 -25.30 -0.22 -25.56
N VAL A 81 -24.20 0.20 -26.18
CA VAL A 81 -24.22 0.86 -27.51
C VAL A 81 -24.31 -0.17 -28.64
N ASP A 82 -23.77 -1.38 -28.45
CA ASP A 82 -23.82 -2.44 -29.45
C ASP A 82 -25.20 -3.14 -29.53
N GLU A 83 -26.08 -2.94 -28.53
CA GLU A 83 -27.43 -3.51 -28.47
C GLU A 83 -28.54 -2.59 -29.05
N VAL A 84 -28.21 -1.36 -29.48
CA VAL A 84 -29.16 -0.36 -30.03
C VAL A 84 -28.96 -0.20 -31.53
#